data_AF-B0BGI3-F1
#
_entry.id   AF-B0BGI3-F1
#
_cell.length_a   1.000
_cell.length_b   1.000
_cell.length_c   1.000
_cell.angle_alpha   90.00
_cell.angle_beta   90.00
_cell.angle_gamma   90.00
#
_symmetry.space_group_name_H-M   'P 1'
#
loop_
_entity.id
_entity.type
_entity.pdbx_description
1 polymer ?
#
loop_
_entity_poly.entity_id
_entity_poly.type
_entity_poly.pdbx_seq_one_letter_code
_entity_poly.pdbx_strand_id
1 'polypeptide(L)'
;MMSRFDFWNRWLLVVGWVLVAFGLIFAVLSQTWLYELAFNRHIDPVFWPEKPIPPSAEQFQAWIYGVLGATVAGWGVFVVFLARHPLRRRERWAWNCLFIGITAWFAVDTAISAFYGVFFNVLFNCGLAVSVYLPLVATRKEFR
;
A
#
# COMPACT_ATOMS: atom_id res chain seq x y z
N MET A 1 -31.09 -4.03 3.35
CA MET A 1 -30.11 -3.36 4.24
C MET A 1 -28.80 -4.13 4.14
N MET A 2 -27.66 -3.49 3.87
CA MET A 2 -26.36 -4.19 3.85
C MET A 2 -25.97 -4.61 5.26
N SER A 3 -25.46 -5.84 5.43
CA SER A 3 -24.91 -6.24 6.72
C SER A 3 -23.60 -5.49 7.00
N ARG A 4 -23.25 -5.35 8.28
CA ARG A 4 -21.96 -4.77 8.70
C ARG A 4 -20.78 -5.51 8.05
N PHE A 5 -20.87 -6.83 7.93
CA PHE A 5 -19.86 -7.65 7.27
C PHE A 5 -19.73 -7.32 5.78
N ASP A 6 -20.84 -7.22 5.05
CA ASP A 6 -20.82 -6.89 3.62
C ASP A 6 -20.22 -5.51 3.36
N PHE A 7 -20.47 -4.56 4.25
CA PHE A 7 -19.86 -3.23 4.18
C PHE A 7 -18.33 -3.32 4.26
N TRP A 8 -17.79 -3.97 5.27
CA TRP A 8 -16.34 -4.12 5.45
C TRP A 8 -15.68 -4.97 4.36
N ASN A 9 -16.37 -6.00 3.87
CA ASN A 9 -15.88 -6.79 2.75
C ASN A 9 -15.80 -5.96 1.45
N ARG A 10 -16.82 -5.13 1.18
CA ARG A 10 -16.80 -4.19 0.03
C ARG A 10 -15.73 -3.13 0.20
N TRP A 11 -15.53 -2.62 1.42
CA TRP A 11 -14.45 -1.69 1.72
C TRP A 11 -13.08 -2.28 1.35
N LEU A 12 -12.77 -3.49 1.81
CA LEU A 12 -11.51 -4.17 1.45
C LEU A 12 -11.37 -4.40 -0.05
N LEU A 13 -12.47 -4.72 -0.74
CA LEU A 13 -12.47 -4.85 -2.19
C LEU A 13 -12.14 -3.52 -2.89
N VAL A 14 -12.70 -2.41 -2.41
CA VAL A 14 -12.38 -1.06 -2.92
C VAL A 14 -10.92 -0.72 -2.64
N VAL A 15 -10.42 -0.97 -1.42
CA VAL A 15 -9.00 -0.77 -1.08
C VAL A 15 -8.10 -1.57 -2.02
N GLY A 16 -8.42 -2.85 -2.29
CA GLY A 16 -7.68 -3.66 -3.23
C GLY A 16 -7.63 -3.05 -4.64
N TRP A 17 -8.76 -2.58 -5.17
CA TRP A 17 -8.78 -1.91 -6.48
C TRP A 17 -8.04 -0.58 -6.49
N VAL A 18 -8.14 0.20 -5.42
CA VAL A 18 -7.37 1.44 -5.25
C VAL A 18 -5.87 1.14 -5.25
N LEU A 19 -5.43 0.07 -4.57
CA LEU A 19 -4.03 -0.38 -4.59
C LEU A 19 -3.56 -0.81 -5.99
N VAL A 20 -4.41 -1.53 -6.74
CA VAL A 20 -4.09 -1.88 -8.14
C VAL A 20 -3.89 -0.63 -8.98
N ALA A 21 -4.87 0.29 -8.95
CA ALA A 21 -4.80 1.51 -9.72
C ALA A 21 -3.61 2.39 -9.30
N PHE A 22 -3.44 2.57 -7.98
CA PHE A 22 -2.33 3.31 -7.41
C PHE A 22 -0.99 2.71 -7.83
N GLY A 23 -0.79 1.40 -7.69
CA GLY A 23 0.46 0.73 -8.07
C GLY A 23 0.76 0.84 -9.56
N LEU A 24 -0.24 0.71 -10.44
CA LEU A 24 -0.04 0.88 -11.88
C LEU A 24 0.30 2.32 -12.26
N ILE A 25 -0.40 3.30 -11.67
CA ILE A 25 -0.11 4.73 -11.84
C ILE A 25 1.30 5.02 -11.35
N PHE A 26 1.65 4.53 -10.16
CA PHE A 26 2.97 4.69 -9.55
C PHE A 26 4.07 4.06 -10.40
N ALA A 27 3.82 2.90 -11.00
CA ALA A 27 4.79 2.20 -11.84
C ALA A 27 5.10 2.94 -13.16
N VAL A 28 4.10 3.58 -13.77
CA VAL A 28 4.22 4.18 -15.10
C VAL A 28 4.48 5.69 -15.06
N LEU A 29 3.95 6.38 -14.04
CA LEU A 29 3.98 7.85 -13.94
C LEU A 29 4.99 8.36 -12.88
N SER A 30 5.89 7.53 -12.38
CA SER A 30 6.90 7.87 -11.35
C SER A 30 7.85 9.01 -11.71
N GLN A 31 7.88 9.45 -12.98
CA GLN A 31 8.74 10.54 -13.48
C GLN A 31 7.93 11.73 -14.00
N THR A 32 6.63 11.80 -13.67
CA THR A 32 5.77 12.92 -14.05
C THR A 32 5.73 13.99 -12.96
N TRP A 33 5.41 15.23 -13.35
CA TRP A 33 5.26 16.36 -12.43
C TRP A 33 4.26 16.11 -11.29
N LEU A 34 3.22 15.29 -11.54
CA LEU A 34 2.24 14.88 -10.52
C LEU A 34 2.91 14.09 -9.41
N TYR A 35 3.80 13.18 -9.79
CA TYR A 35 4.52 12.33 -8.88
C TYR A 35 5.62 13.10 -8.14
N GLU A 36 6.26 14.04 -8.83
CA GLU A 36 7.21 14.97 -8.23
C GLU A 36 6.58 15.74 -7.06
N LEU A 37 5.37 16.26 -7.28
CA LEU A 37 4.62 17.02 -6.27
C LEU A 37 4.13 16.14 -5.12
N ALA A 38 3.68 14.92 -5.41
CA ALA A 38 3.05 14.05 -4.43
C ALA A 38 4.06 13.27 -3.56
N PHE A 39 5.22 12.89 -4.10
CA PHE A 39 6.19 12.01 -3.41
C PHE A 39 7.60 12.60 -3.37
N ASN A 40 8.20 12.88 -4.52
CA ASN A 40 9.63 13.22 -4.60
C ASN A 40 10.00 14.44 -3.74
N ARG A 41 9.16 15.48 -3.75
CA ARG A 41 9.38 16.67 -2.91
C ARG A 41 9.45 16.37 -1.41
N HIS A 42 8.84 15.28 -0.95
CA HIS A 42 8.82 14.88 0.45
C HIS A 42 9.87 13.82 0.81
N ILE A 43 10.39 13.09 -0.19
CA ILE A 43 11.35 11.99 0.00
C ILE A 43 12.77 12.43 -0.38
N ASP A 44 12.94 13.08 -1.52
CA ASP A 44 14.24 13.44 -2.08
C ASP A 44 15.09 14.30 -1.15
N PRO A 45 14.55 15.31 -0.43
CA PRO A 45 15.39 16.14 0.45
C PRO A 45 16.09 15.38 1.58
N VAL A 46 15.61 14.17 1.92
CA VAL A 46 16.23 13.30 2.92
C VAL A 46 17.52 12.66 2.38
N PHE A 47 17.56 12.34 1.08
CA PHE A 47 18.68 11.64 0.44
C PHE A 47 19.58 12.56 -0.40
N TRP A 48 19.00 13.60 -0.99
CA TRP A 48 19.64 14.61 -1.83
C TRP A 48 19.22 16.01 -1.37
N PRO A 49 19.75 16.49 -0.23
CA PRO A 49 19.42 17.82 0.28
C PRO A 49 19.91 18.95 -0.64
N GLU A 50 20.97 18.69 -1.41
CA GLU A 50 21.52 19.60 -2.40
C GLU A 50 20.94 19.28 -3.79
N LYS A 51 20.44 20.31 -4.48
CA LYS A 51 19.93 20.21 -5.86
C LYS A 51 20.98 20.72 -6.85
N PRO A 52 21.03 20.18 -8.08
CA PRO A 52 20.17 19.15 -8.65
C PRO A 52 20.57 17.71 -8.26
N ILE A 53 19.61 16.79 -8.29
CA ILE A 53 19.85 15.36 -8.08
C ILE A 53 20.73 14.84 -9.23
N PRO A 54 21.74 13.99 -8.96
CA PRO A 54 22.55 13.39 -10.02
C PRO A 54 21.67 12.60 -11.02
N PRO A 55 21.88 12.72 -12.34
CA PRO A 55 21.05 12.02 -13.34
C PRO A 55 20.99 10.50 -13.16
N SER A 56 22.06 9.88 -12.66
CA SER A 56 22.10 8.45 -12.36
C SER A 56 21.19 8.07 -11.17
N ALA A 57 21.08 8.94 -10.17
CA ALA A 57 20.20 8.73 -9.03
C ALA A 57 18.72 8.89 -9.42
N GLU A 58 18.41 9.84 -10.30
CA GLU A 58 17.06 10.02 -10.85
C GLU A 58 16.61 8.80 -11.68
N GLN A 59 17.48 8.27 -12.55
CA GLN A 59 17.20 7.04 -13.30
C GLN A 59 16.99 5.82 -12.40
N PHE A 60 17.80 5.69 -11.35
CA PHE A 60 17.66 4.62 -10.38
C PHE A 60 16.36 4.74 -9.58
N GLN A 61 16.01 5.96 -9.16
CA GLN A 61 14.74 6.25 -8.48
C GLN A 61 13.54 5.92 -9.37
N ALA A 62 13.58 6.31 -10.65
CA ALA A 62 12.56 5.99 -11.63
C ALA A 62 12.30 4.48 -11.70
N TRP A 63 13.38 3.70 -11.79
CA TRP A 63 13.32 2.24 -11.83
C TRP A 63 12.78 1.65 -10.53
N ILE A 64 13.27 2.10 -9.36
CA ILE A 64 12.78 1.64 -8.05
C ILE A 64 11.27 1.88 -7.92
N TYR A 65 10.80 3.09 -8.23
CA TYR A 65 9.38 3.40 -8.14
C TYR A 65 8.57 2.60 -9.15
N GLY A 66 9.10 2.38 -10.35
CA GLY A 66 8.52 1.47 -11.35
C GLY A 66 8.23 0.08 -10.78
N VAL A 67 9.26 -0.56 -10.22
CA VAL A 67 9.17 -1.93 -9.68
C VAL A 67 8.31 -1.98 -8.41
N LEU A 68 8.42 -0.98 -7.54
CA LEU A 68 7.61 -0.88 -6.33
C LEU A 68 6.12 -0.73 -6.68
N GLY A 69 5.79 0.13 -7.64
CA GLY A 69 4.42 0.29 -8.14
C GLY A 69 3.85 -1.01 -8.69
N ALA A 70 4.64 -1.74 -9.49
CA ALA A 70 4.22 -3.04 -10.02
C ALA A 70 3.96 -4.06 -8.90
N THR A 71 4.78 -4.05 -7.85
CA THR A 71 4.61 -4.91 -6.67
C THR A 71 3.34 -4.54 -5.89
N VAL A 72 3.09 -3.24 -5.68
CA VAL A 72 1.86 -2.75 -5.02
C VAL A 72 0.63 -3.12 -5.84
N ALA A 73 0.69 -3.03 -7.17
CA ALA A 73 -0.40 -3.44 -8.03
C ALA A 73 -0.68 -4.95 -7.91
N GLY A 74 0.36 -5.79 -7.95
CA GLY A 74 0.23 -7.23 -7.76
C GLY A 74 -0.37 -7.60 -6.39
N TRP A 75 0.11 -6.96 -5.32
CA TRP A 75 -0.47 -7.13 -3.99
C TRP A 75 -1.94 -6.67 -3.93
N GLY A 76 -2.28 -5.54 -4.56
CA GLY A 76 -3.67 -5.08 -4.70
C GLY A 76 -4.58 -6.12 -5.37
N VAL A 77 -4.10 -6.80 -6.42
CA VAL A 77 -4.81 -7.91 -7.05
C VAL A 77 -5.07 -9.02 -6.03
N PHE A 78 -4.07 -9.43 -5.24
CA PHE A 78 -4.27 -10.45 -4.20
C PHE A 78 -5.33 -10.04 -3.19
N VAL A 79 -5.33 -8.78 -2.74
CA VAL A 79 -6.36 -8.26 -1.83
C VAL A 79 -7.75 -8.34 -2.48
N VAL A 80 -7.89 -7.97 -3.75
CA VAL A 80 -9.16 -8.07 -4.50
C VAL A 80 -9.67 -9.51 -4.51
N PHE A 81 -8.82 -10.48 -4.88
CA PHE A 81 -9.23 -11.88 -4.95
C PHE A 81 -9.56 -12.47 -3.58
N LEU A 82 -8.75 -12.16 -2.56
CA LEU A 82 -9.01 -12.58 -1.18
C LEU A 82 -10.34 -12.00 -0.66
N ALA A 83 -10.57 -10.70 -0.84
CA ALA A 83 -11.80 -10.02 -0.41
C ALA A 83 -13.05 -10.51 -1.19
N ARG A 84 -12.92 -10.79 -2.49
CA ARG A 84 -14.04 -11.20 -3.34
C ARG A 84 -14.51 -12.62 -3.07
N HIS A 85 -13.58 -13.54 -2.79
CA HIS A 85 -13.85 -14.96 -2.71
C HIS A 85 -13.77 -15.50 -1.27
N PRO A 86 -12.60 -15.89 -0.73
CA PRO A 86 -12.53 -16.61 0.53
C PRO A 86 -12.92 -15.74 1.74
N LEU A 87 -12.61 -14.44 1.74
CA LEU A 87 -13.02 -13.55 2.81
C LEU A 87 -14.55 -13.45 2.88
N ARG A 88 -15.21 -13.30 1.73
CA ARG A 88 -16.69 -13.27 1.63
C ARG A 88 -17.34 -14.58 2.07
N ARG A 89 -16.66 -15.72 1.88
CA ARG A 89 -17.05 -17.03 2.41
C ARG A 89 -16.71 -17.24 3.89
N ARG A 90 -16.14 -16.22 4.54
CA ARG A 90 -15.72 -16.22 5.95
C ARG A 90 -14.64 -17.26 6.25
N GLU A 91 -13.78 -17.53 5.28
CA GLU A 91 -12.67 -18.46 5.44
C GLU A 91 -11.56 -17.81 6.27
N ARG A 92 -11.27 -18.39 7.45
CA ARG A 92 -10.34 -17.81 8.43
C ARG A 92 -8.91 -17.68 7.91
N TRP A 93 -8.47 -18.56 7.01
CA TRP A 93 -7.12 -18.48 6.44
C TRP A 93 -6.94 -17.20 5.60
N ALA A 94 -7.97 -16.73 4.91
CA ALA A 94 -7.88 -15.50 4.12
C ALA A 94 -7.78 -14.26 5.01
N TRP A 95 -8.50 -14.26 6.13
CA TRP A 95 -8.35 -13.24 7.16
C TRP A 95 -6.91 -13.24 7.72
N ASN A 96 -6.38 -14.41 8.08
CA ASN A 96 -5.00 -14.53 8.59
C ASN A 96 -3.98 -14.08 7.54
N CYS A 97 -4.16 -14.45 6.28
CA CYS A 97 -3.27 -14.08 5.18
C CYS A 97 -3.20 -12.55 5.02
N LEU A 98 -4.35 -11.87 4.99
CA LEU A 98 -4.38 -10.40 4.95
C LEU A 98 -3.77 -9.80 6.21
N PHE A 99 -4.18 -10.25 7.40
CA PHE A 99 -3.71 -9.64 8.64
C PHE A 99 -2.18 -9.80 8.82
N ILE A 100 -1.66 -11.01 8.67
CA ILE A 100 -0.23 -11.31 8.84
C ILE A 100 0.58 -10.66 7.73
N GLY A 101 0.15 -10.75 6.46
CA GLY A 101 0.86 -10.17 5.33
C GLY A 101 1.00 -8.65 5.45
N ILE A 102 -0.08 -7.96 5.83
CA ILE A 102 -0.06 -6.52 6.05
C ILE A 102 0.75 -6.14 7.27
N THR A 103 0.73 -6.96 8.32
CA THR A 103 1.57 -6.72 9.51
C THR A 103 3.04 -6.82 9.19
N ALA A 104 3.44 -7.85 8.43
CA ALA A 104 4.82 -8.03 8.02
C ALA A 104 5.29 -6.87 7.13
N TRP A 105 4.52 -6.51 6.10
CA TRP A 105 4.84 -5.37 5.23
C TRP A 105 4.92 -4.06 6.03
N PHE A 106 3.88 -3.73 6.80
CA PHE A 106 3.82 -2.49 7.56
C PHE A 106 4.97 -2.36 8.54
N ALA A 107 5.29 -3.43 9.29
CA ALA A 107 6.37 -3.41 10.27
C ALA A 107 7.73 -3.17 9.60
N VAL A 108 8.04 -3.91 8.52
CA VAL A 108 9.35 -3.82 7.84
C VAL A 108 9.49 -2.48 7.12
N ASP A 109 8.52 -2.11 6.28
CA ASP A 109 8.58 -0.91 5.45
C ASP A 109 8.59 0.38 6.30
N THR A 110 7.77 0.42 7.34
CA THR A 110 7.69 1.57 8.24
C THR A 110 8.93 1.68 9.12
N ALA A 111 9.50 0.57 9.60
CA ALA A 111 10.74 0.60 10.37
C ALA A 111 11.92 1.12 9.53
N ILE A 112 12.05 0.64 8.29
CA ILE A 112 13.08 1.12 7.35
C ILE A 112 12.87 2.61 7.07
N SER A 113 11.64 3.03 6.79
CA SER A 113 11.32 4.44 6.50
C SER A 113 11.64 5.36 7.67
N ALA A 114 11.31 4.94 8.90
CA ALA A 114 11.64 5.69 10.11
C ALA A 114 13.16 5.74 10.34
N PHE A 115 13.88 4.64 10.11
CA PHE A 115 15.34 4.56 10.24
C PHE A 115 16.05 5.55 9.30
N TYR A 116 15.58 5.67 8.06
CA TYR A 116 16.13 6.64 7.08
C TYR A 116 15.53 8.05 7.21
N GLY A 117 14.61 8.30 8.15
CA GLY A 117 14.02 9.63 8.35
C GLY A 117 12.94 10.04 7.34
N VAL A 118 12.42 9.10 6.54
CA VAL A 118 11.39 9.33 5.52
C VAL A 118 9.99 9.29 6.17
N PHE A 119 9.69 10.28 7.02
CA PHE A 119 8.44 10.32 7.80
C PHE A 119 7.17 10.46 6.94
N PHE A 120 7.27 11.02 5.74
CA PHE A 120 6.16 11.04 4.79
C PHE A 120 5.70 9.61 4.46
N ASN A 121 6.63 8.69 4.21
CA ASN A 121 6.30 7.30 3.93
C ASN A 121 5.75 6.58 5.16
N VAL A 122 6.25 6.89 6.36
CA VAL A 122 5.69 6.39 7.63
C VAL A 122 4.21 6.78 7.77
N LEU A 123 3.87 8.04 7.51
CA LEU A 123 2.49 8.51 7.57
C LEU A 123 1.60 7.83 6.51
N PHE A 124 2.12 7.72 5.28
CA PHE A 124 1.43 7.05 4.19
C PHE A 124 1.12 5.58 4.54
N ASN A 125 2.10 4.85 5.06
CA ASN A 125 1.96 3.46 5.49
C ASN A 125 0.92 3.31 6.60
N CYS A 126 0.90 4.23 7.58
CA CYS A 126 -0.10 4.23 8.64
C CYS A 126 -1.53 4.38 8.08
N GLY A 127 -1.73 5.30 7.13
CA GLY A 127 -3.03 5.48 6.46
C GLY A 127 -3.47 4.21 5.74
N LEU A 128 -2.56 3.59 4.99
CA LEU A 128 -2.81 2.34 4.29
C LEU A 128 -3.14 1.20 5.25
N ALA A 129 -2.34 1.02 6.29
CA ALA A 129 -2.52 -0.02 7.29
C ALA A 129 -3.87 0.13 8.00
N VAL A 130 -4.26 1.34 8.40
CA VAL A 130 -5.57 1.61 9.00
C VAL A 130 -6.70 1.23 8.04
N SER A 131 -6.58 1.57 6.75
CA SER A 131 -7.61 1.26 5.75
C SER A 131 -7.89 -0.24 5.61
N VAL A 132 -6.89 -1.10 5.92
CA VAL A 132 -7.01 -2.56 5.85
C VAL A 132 -7.28 -3.18 7.22
N TYR A 133 -6.66 -2.71 8.30
CA TYR A 133 -6.88 -3.28 9.65
C TYR A 133 -8.27 -3.00 10.18
N LEU A 134 -8.82 -1.81 9.91
CA LEU A 134 -10.13 -1.42 10.40
C LEU A 134 -11.23 -2.42 9.97
N PRO A 135 -11.39 -2.78 8.68
CA PRO A 135 -12.33 -3.82 8.27
C PRO A 135 -11.97 -5.21 8.82
N LEU A 136 -10.68 -5.58 8.89
CA LEU A 136 -10.26 -6.90 9.40
C LEU A 136 -10.61 -7.08 10.88
N VAL A 137 -10.30 -6.10 11.73
CA VAL A 137 -10.64 -6.13 13.16
C VAL A 137 -12.16 -6.09 13.35
N ALA A 138 -12.86 -5.25 12.58
CA ALA A 138 -14.32 -5.12 12.66
C ALA A 138 -15.07 -6.40 12.25
N THR A 139 -14.45 -7.26 11.42
CA THR A 139 -15.05 -8.52 10.94
C THR A 139 -14.48 -9.77 11.62
N ARG A 140 -13.46 -9.64 12.50
CA ARG A 140 -12.74 -10.76 13.10
C ARG A 140 -13.63 -11.85 13.71
N LYS A 141 -14.73 -11.46 14.35
CA LYS A 141 -15.68 -12.37 15.04
C LYS A 141 -16.55 -13.20 14.09
N GLU A 142 -16.63 -12.81 12.82
CA GLU A 142 -17.40 -13.51 11.78
C GLU A 142 -16.66 -14.73 11.23
N PHE A 143 -15.34 -14.83 11.49
CA PHE A 143 -14.48 -15.94 11.08
C PHE A 143 -14.30 -16.90 12.25
N ARG A 144 -14.98 -18.05 12.19
CA ARG A 144 -14.84 -19.16 13.15
C ARG A 144 -13.56 -19.95 12.85
#